data_AF-A0A154R447-F1
#
_entry.id   AF-A0A154R447-F1
#
_cell.length_a   1.000
_cell.length_b   1.000
_cell.length_c   1.000
_cell.angle_alpha   90.00
_cell.angle_beta   90.00
_cell.angle_gamma   90.00
#
_symmetry.space_group_name_H-M   'P 1'
#
loop_
_entity.id
_entity.type
_entity.pdbx_description
1 polymer ?
#
loop_
_entity_poly.entity_id
_entity_poly.type
_entity_poly.pdbx_seq_one_letter_code
_entity_poly.pdbx_strand_id
1 'polypeptide(L)'
;MGADPGEDSMAKSRDKVQQEGFWDEEVKKPAHDDVVVWVDDNAGLVLRRAFPELFGPQWTTSDVEWAMDPARQARATAEVEAFMEATPRPEPRVKRTTWERVLRDEDLGPRRYARSVGFADLIIEAERPKIFVEVPEPFDRSRPDAVNITLGWNRIGGHYGVLIEAKTELPTRGELIRQLRHYGTVFGGPMVVVSPDDSYAKLLNAQGIRFVQCPRVPA
;
A
#
# COMPACT_ATOMS: atom_id res chain seq x y z
N MET A 1 35.48 -13.10 -3.25
CA MET A 1 34.14 -12.50 -3.47
C MET A 1 33.13 -13.61 -3.23
N GLY A 2 32.59 -13.67 -2.01
CA GLY A 2 31.50 -14.59 -1.71
C GLY A 2 30.20 -13.92 -2.14
N ALA A 3 29.43 -14.57 -3.02
CA ALA A 3 28.10 -14.11 -3.37
C ALA A 3 27.26 -13.98 -2.10
N ASP A 4 26.50 -12.90 -1.99
CA ASP A 4 25.57 -12.68 -0.88
C ASP A 4 24.55 -13.85 -0.88
N PRO A 5 24.41 -14.62 0.22
CA PRO A 5 23.46 -15.73 0.29
C PRO A 5 22.00 -15.30 -0.01
N GLY A 6 21.66 -14.01 0.07
CA GLY A 6 20.36 -13.50 -0.36
C GLY A 6 20.16 -13.46 -1.88
N GLU A 7 21.21 -13.19 -2.65
CA GLU A 7 21.14 -12.98 -4.11
C GLU A 7 20.93 -14.31 -4.87
N ASP A 8 21.64 -15.35 -4.44
CA ASP A 8 21.58 -16.70 -5.01
C ASP A 8 20.25 -17.41 -4.68
N SER A 9 19.56 -16.98 -3.62
CA SER A 9 18.21 -17.44 -3.25
C SER A 9 17.11 -16.72 -4.05
N MET A 10 17.31 -15.43 -4.36
CA MET A 10 16.41 -14.66 -5.22
C MET A 10 16.43 -15.14 -6.66
N ALA A 11 17.61 -15.35 -7.24
CA ALA A 11 17.77 -15.85 -8.61
C ALA A 11 17.03 -17.18 -8.83
N LYS A 12 17.25 -18.16 -7.93
CA LYS A 12 16.57 -19.47 -7.98
C LYS A 12 15.05 -19.38 -7.79
N SER A 13 14.58 -18.39 -7.03
CA SER A 13 13.15 -18.13 -6.86
C SER A 13 12.52 -17.53 -8.12
N ARG A 14 13.24 -16.63 -8.81
CA ARG A 14 12.82 -16.06 -10.10
C ARG A 14 12.68 -17.16 -11.15
N ASP A 15 13.68 -18.02 -11.28
CA ASP A 15 13.68 -19.12 -12.25
C ASP A 15 12.52 -20.11 -12.05
N LYS A 16 12.08 -20.32 -10.80
CA LYS A 16 10.96 -21.20 -10.50
C LYS A 16 9.60 -20.56 -10.83
N VAL A 17 9.42 -19.27 -10.53
CA VAL A 17 8.21 -18.51 -10.93
C VAL A 17 8.12 -18.41 -12.45
N GLN A 18 9.26 -18.30 -13.15
CA GLN A 18 9.34 -18.34 -14.60
C GLN A 18 8.76 -19.62 -15.20
N GLN A 19 9.09 -20.77 -14.62
CA GLN A 19 8.63 -22.08 -15.09
C GLN A 19 7.11 -22.29 -14.94
N GLU A 20 6.43 -21.52 -14.08
CA GLU A 20 4.98 -21.59 -13.88
C GLU A 20 4.19 -20.75 -14.91
N GLY A 21 4.86 -20.11 -15.87
CA GLY A 21 4.20 -19.42 -17.00
C GLY A 21 3.60 -18.05 -16.64
N PHE A 22 4.07 -17.45 -15.55
CA PHE A 22 3.71 -16.10 -15.12
C PHE A 22 4.80 -15.06 -15.42
N TRP A 23 5.81 -15.43 -16.21
CA TRP A 23 6.88 -14.49 -16.53
C TRP A 23 6.44 -13.46 -17.55
N ASP A 24 6.59 -12.20 -17.16
CA ASP A 24 6.41 -11.08 -18.05
C ASP A 24 7.73 -10.76 -18.76
N GLU A 25 7.76 -10.93 -20.09
CA GLU A 25 8.91 -10.56 -20.92
C GLU A 25 9.22 -9.06 -20.84
N GLU A 26 8.26 -8.26 -20.37
CA GLU A 26 8.41 -6.85 -20.17
C GLU A 26 9.43 -6.47 -19.08
N VAL A 27 9.57 -7.28 -18.04
CA VAL A 27 10.52 -7.05 -16.92
C VAL A 27 11.98 -7.00 -17.38
N LYS A 28 12.28 -7.52 -18.58
CA LYS A 28 13.63 -7.46 -19.16
C LYS A 28 13.89 -6.18 -19.97
N LYS A 29 12.86 -5.36 -20.20
CA LYS A 29 12.97 -4.17 -21.04
C LYS A 29 13.46 -3.00 -20.17
N PRO A 30 14.47 -2.23 -20.63
CA PRO A 30 14.90 -1.02 -19.92
C PRO A 30 13.76 -0.01 -19.66
N ALA A 31 12.79 0.05 -20.58
CA ALA A 31 11.62 0.91 -20.42
C ALA A 31 10.74 0.53 -19.21
N HIS A 32 10.74 -0.75 -18.77
CA HIS A 32 10.04 -1.17 -17.55
C HIS A 32 10.75 -0.61 -16.32
N ASP A 33 12.09 -0.74 -16.27
CA ASP A 33 12.91 -0.15 -15.21
C ASP A 33 12.65 1.36 -15.10
N ASP A 34 12.54 2.08 -16.22
CA ASP A 34 12.25 3.51 -16.21
C ASP A 34 10.89 3.84 -15.58
N VAL A 35 9.87 2.98 -15.77
CA VAL A 35 8.58 3.13 -15.09
C VAL A 35 8.74 2.90 -13.58
N VAL A 36 9.49 1.87 -13.18
CA VAL A 36 9.73 1.56 -11.75
C VAL A 36 10.51 2.69 -11.07
N VAL A 37 11.57 3.21 -11.69
CA VAL A 37 12.32 4.40 -11.24
C VAL A 37 11.37 5.58 -11.09
N TRP A 38 10.53 5.84 -12.10
CA TRP A 38 9.58 6.93 -12.03
C TRP A 38 8.61 6.78 -10.85
N VAL A 39 8.10 5.56 -10.59
CA VAL A 39 7.25 5.29 -9.44
C VAL A 39 7.99 5.59 -8.14
N ASP A 40 9.23 5.15 -8.00
CA ASP A 40 10.06 5.34 -6.81
C ASP A 40 10.23 6.84 -6.49
N ASP A 41 10.65 7.61 -7.49
CA ASP A 41 10.84 9.06 -7.40
C ASP A 41 9.53 9.82 -7.14
N ASN A 42 8.39 9.24 -7.54
CA ASN A 42 7.07 9.88 -7.49
C ASN A 42 6.09 9.15 -6.56
N ALA A 43 6.57 8.37 -5.59
CA ALA A 43 5.74 7.52 -4.75
C ALA A 43 4.58 8.28 -4.06
N GLY A 44 4.83 9.51 -3.57
CA GLY A 44 3.80 10.35 -2.98
C GLY A 44 2.71 10.80 -3.97
N LEU A 45 3.10 11.10 -5.22
CA LEU A 45 2.15 11.43 -6.30
C LEU A 45 1.32 10.22 -6.69
N VAL A 46 1.95 9.05 -6.80
CA VAL A 46 1.27 7.78 -7.10
C VAL A 46 0.23 7.49 -6.03
N LEU A 47 0.60 7.59 -4.74
CA LEU A 47 -0.37 7.43 -3.65
C LEU A 47 -1.52 8.42 -3.71
N ARG A 48 -1.24 9.71 -3.99
CA ARG A 48 -2.28 10.73 -4.10
C ARG A 48 -3.27 10.45 -5.22
N ARG A 49 -2.78 9.97 -6.36
CA ARG A 49 -3.63 9.62 -7.51
C ARG A 49 -4.40 8.32 -7.29
N ALA A 50 -3.79 7.33 -6.65
CA ALA A 50 -4.40 6.03 -6.40
C ALA A 50 -5.40 6.04 -5.23
N PHE A 51 -5.18 6.88 -4.22
CA PHE A 51 -5.99 6.95 -3.00
C PHE A 51 -6.36 8.40 -2.65
N PRO A 52 -7.02 9.16 -3.54
CA PRO A 52 -7.34 10.57 -3.30
C PRO A 52 -8.16 10.76 -2.02
N GLU A 53 -8.96 9.78 -1.62
CA GLU A 53 -9.73 9.78 -0.36
C GLU A 53 -8.87 9.91 0.90
N LEU A 54 -7.58 9.57 0.85
CA LEU A 54 -6.66 9.71 1.98
C LEU A 54 -6.08 11.12 2.08
N PHE A 55 -6.19 11.92 1.02
CA PHE A 55 -5.63 13.25 0.90
C PHE A 55 -6.76 14.27 0.99
N GLY A 56 -6.69 15.13 1.99
CA GLY A 56 -7.69 16.14 2.23
C GLY A 56 -7.28 17.01 3.42
N PRO A 57 -7.63 18.31 3.40
CA PRO A 57 -7.26 19.23 4.46
C PRO A 57 -8.07 19.01 5.75
N GLN A 58 -9.20 18.31 5.66
CA GLN A 58 -10.14 18.13 6.76
C GLN A 58 -10.00 16.74 7.36
N TRP A 59 -10.06 16.69 8.69
CA TRP A 59 -10.27 15.45 9.42
C TRP A 59 -11.64 14.86 9.14
N THR A 60 -11.71 13.54 9.11
CA THR A 60 -12.96 12.78 9.00
C THR A 60 -13.13 11.92 10.24
N THR A 61 -14.36 11.46 10.50
CA THR A 61 -14.62 10.49 11.58
C THR A 61 -13.81 9.19 11.39
N SER A 62 -13.49 8.84 10.14
CA SER A 62 -12.65 7.68 9.84
C SER A 62 -11.18 7.85 10.25
N ASP A 63 -10.75 9.07 10.56
CA ASP A 63 -9.39 9.35 11.04
C ASP A 63 -9.26 9.21 12.56
N VAL A 64 -10.36 9.00 13.29
CA VAL A 64 -10.37 8.86 14.75
C VAL A 64 -10.38 7.38 15.14
N GLU A 65 -9.41 6.96 15.95
CA GLU A 65 -9.30 5.63 16.54
C GLU A 65 -9.62 5.70 18.03
N TRP A 66 -10.67 4.99 18.44
CA TRP A 66 -11.17 4.99 19.81
C TRP A 66 -10.74 3.73 20.55
N ALA A 67 -9.93 3.89 21.60
CA ALA A 67 -9.56 2.81 22.51
C ALA A 67 -10.47 2.76 23.74
N MET A 68 -11.78 3.00 23.57
CA MET A 68 -12.76 3.05 24.65
C MET A 68 -14.17 2.65 24.21
N ASP A 69 -15.02 2.35 25.18
CA ASP A 69 -16.42 1.94 24.93
C ASP A 69 -17.27 3.09 24.34
N PRO A 70 -18.35 2.79 23.61
CA PRO A 70 -19.18 3.79 22.95
C PRO A 70 -19.77 4.86 23.87
N ALA A 71 -20.05 4.55 25.14
CA ALA A 71 -20.61 5.53 26.05
C ALA A 71 -19.58 6.61 26.42
N ARG A 72 -18.29 6.23 26.55
CA ARG A 72 -17.19 7.19 26.71
C ARG A 72 -16.93 7.98 25.44
N GLN A 73 -16.97 7.34 24.28
CA GLN A 73 -16.80 8.03 22.98
C GLN A 73 -17.82 9.17 22.82
N ALA A 74 -19.09 8.92 23.15
CA ALA A 74 -20.16 9.93 23.08
C ALA A 74 -19.88 11.15 23.98
N ARG A 75 -19.21 10.96 25.12
CA ARG A 75 -18.86 12.05 26.04
C ARG A 75 -17.62 12.83 25.59
N ALA A 76 -16.66 12.15 24.96
CA ALA A 76 -15.43 12.74 24.46
C ALA A 76 -15.55 13.38 23.06
N THR A 77 -16.69 13.21 22.38
CA THR A 77 -16.88 13.68 20.99
C THR A 77 -16.62 15.18 20.83
N ALA A 78 -17.12 16.03 21.74
CA ALA A 78 -16.91 17.48 21.66
C ALA A 78 -15.43 17.88 21.83
N GLU A 79 -14.67 17.15 22.65
CA GLU A 79 -13.23 17.41 22.83
C GLU A 79 -12.43 17.00 21.60
N VAL A 80 -12.81 15.89 20.95
CA VAL A 80 -12.21 15.44 19.68
C VAL A 80 -12.53 16.39 18.53
N GLU A 81 -13.76 16.89 18.45
CA GLU A 81 -14.15 17.90 17.45
C GLU A 81 -13.35 19.19 17.62
N ALA A 82 -13.21 19.68 18.85
CA ALA A 82 -12.38 20.85 19.16
C ALA A 82 -10.90 20.60 18.79
N PHE A 83 -10.38 19.40 19.04
CA PHE A 83 -9.03 19.02 18.63
C PHE A 83 -8.86 19.01 17.10
N MET A 84 -9.83 18.45 16.37
CA MET A 84 -9.85 18.43 14.90
C MET A 84 -9.91 19.84 14.30
N GLU A 85 -10.67 20.76 14.92
CA GLU A 85 -10.74 22.15 14.47
C GLU A 85 -9.42 22.90 14.72
N ALA A 86 -8.80 22.67 15.89
CA ALA A 86 -7.56 23.35 16.28
C ALA A 86 -6.30 22.80 15.60
N THR A 87 -6.32 21.55 15.16
CA THR A 87 -5.12 20.85 14.64
C THR A 87 -5.28 20.60 13.14
N PRO A 88 -4.52 21.26 12.26
CA PRO A 88 -4.55 20.95 10.83
C PRO A 88 -4.18 19.49 10.56
N ARG A 89 -4.90 18.85 9.63
CA ARG A 89 -4.61 17.47 9.22
C ARG A 89 -3.33 17.42 8.39
N PRO A 90 -2.28 16.67 8.83
CA PRO A 90 -1.11 16.44 8.00
C PRO A 90 -1.44 15.66 6.73
N GLU A 91 -0.58 15.69 5.73
CA GLU A 91 -0.73 14.78 4.59
C GLU A 91 -0.18 13.37 4.91
N PRO A 92 -0.74 12.33 4.28
CA PRO A 92 -0.08 11.02 4.23
C PRO A 92 1.37 11.11 3.75
N ARG A 93 2.23 10.22 4.25
CA ARG A 93 3.66 10.22 3.93
C ARG A 93 4.16 8.85 3.49
N VAL A 94 5.09 8.84 2.56
CA VAL A 94 5.87 7.65 2.20
C VAL A 94 6.95 7.44 3.27
N LYS A 95 7.09 6.20 3.76
CA LYS A 95 8.14 5.81 4.71
C LYS A 95 9.32 5.19 3.99
N ARG A 96 9.04 4.30 3.06
CA ARG A 96 10.05 3.68 2.19
C ARG A 96 9.38 3.03 0.98
N THR A 97 10.20 2.74 0.00
CA THR A 97 9.89 1.88 -1.14
C THR A 97 10.76 0.62 -1.07
N THR A 98 10.31 -0.46 -1.71
CA THR A 98 11.07 -1.72 -1.79
C THR A 98 10.85 -2.35 -3.15
N TRP A 99 11.94 -2.58 -3.88
CA TRP A 99 11.94 -3.12 -5.22
C TRP A 99 11.94 -4.64 -5.22
N GLU A 100 11.36 -5.24 -6.26
CA GLU A 100 11.39 -6.69 -6.53
C GLU A 100 11.05 -7.58 -5.32
N ARG A 101 10.08 -7.17 -4.50
CA ARG A 101 9.75 -7.91 -3.29
C ARG A 101 9.13 -9.27 -3.65
N VAL A 102 9.73 -10.35 -3.14
CA VAL A 102 9.18 -11.70 -3.28
C VAL A 102 7.87 -11.84 -2.50
N LEU A 103 6.79 -12.19 -3.19
CA LEU A 103 5.51 -12.53 -2.59
C LEU A 103 5.49 -14.03 -2.24
N ARG A 104 5.22 -14.38 -0.98
CA ARG A 104 5.31 -15.77 -0.48
C ARG A 104 4.00 -16.21 0.17
N ASP A 105 3.58 -17.44 -0.10
CA ASP A 105 2.37 -18.06 0.47
C ASP A 105 2.40 -18.23 2.02
N GLU A 106 3.56 -18.06 2.66
CA GLU A 106 3.70 -18.05 4.14
C GLU A 106 2.84 -16.96 4.81
N ASP A 107 2.42 -15.96 4.05
CA ASP A 107 1.58 -14.84 4.52
C ASP A 107 0.13 -15.25 4.83
N LEU A 108 -0.26 -16.48 4.50
CA LEU A 108 -1.63 -17.00 4.65
C LEU A 108 -1.78 -18.10 5.72
N GLY A 109 -0.72 -18.48 6.45
CA GLY A 109 -0.82 -19.37 7.62
C GLY A 109 0.31 -20.41 7.76
N PRO A 110 0.21 -21.34 8.74
CA PRO A 110 1.33 -22.16 9.23
C PRO A 110 1.77 -23.31 8.31
N ARG A 111 1.49 -23.26 7.00
CA ARG A 111 1.90 -24.33 6.07
C ARG A 111 3.41 -24.21 5.78
N ARG A 112 4.12 -25.32 5.99
CA ARG A 112 5.59 -25.46 6.03
C ARG A 112 6.35 -25.25 4.70
N TYR A 113 5.77 -24.62 3.69
CA TYR A 113 6.47 -24.36 2.44
C TYR A 113 6.06 -23.00 1.85
N ALA A 114 6.82 -21.93 2.12
CA ALA A 114 6.77 -20.71 1.31
C ALA A 114 6.99 -21.09 -0.16
N ARG A 115 5.93 -21.03 -0.94
CA ARG A 115 6.06 -20.95 -2.39
C ARG A 115 6.12 -19.48 -2.74
N SER A 116 7.15 -19.11 -3.49
CA SER A 116 7.20 -17.81 -4.17
C SER A 116 6.07 -17.80 -5.20
N VAL A 117 5.17 -16.83 -5.07
CA VAL A 117 3.99 -16.66 -5.93
C VAL A 117 4.25 -15.64 -7.03
N GLY A 118 5.17 -14.71 -6.78
CA GLY A 118 5.61 -13.71 -7.73
C GLY A 118 6.59 -12.72 -7.11
N PHE A 119 6.89 -11.68 -7.87
CA PHE A 119 7.68 -10.54 -7.44
C PHE A 119 6.82 -9.30 -7.67
N ALA A 120 6.70 -8.45 -6.66
CA ALA A 120 6.15 -7.12 -6.87
C ALA A 120 7.24 -6.24 -7.47
N ASP A 121 6.93 -5.49 -8.53
CA ASP A 121 7.88 -4.55 -9.12
C ASP A 121 8.34 -3.54 -8.07
N LEU A 122 7.39 -2.97 -7.33
CA LEU A 122 7.67 -2.06 -6.23
C LEU A 122 6.59 -2.14 -5.14
N ILE A 123 7.00 -2.03 -3.88
CA ILE A 123 6.10 -1.87 -2.74
C ILE A 123 6.30 -0.47 -2.15
N ILE A 124 5.21 0.27 -1.96
CA ILE A 124 5.21 1.54 -1.25
C ILE A 124 4.69 1.32 0.17
N GLU A 125 5.55 1.53 1.16
CA GLU A 125 5.14 1.62 2.56
C GLU A 125 4.86 3.06 2.93
N ALA A 126 3.62 3.35 3.29
CA ALA A 126 3.16 4.69 3.61
C ALA A 126 2.28 4.70 4.85
N GLU A 127 2.12 5.89 5.42
CA GLU A 127 1.31 6.14 6.61
C GLU A 127 0.35 7.29 6.36
N ARG A 128 -0.85 7.18 6.95
CA ARG A 128 -1.84 8.26 7.05
C ARG A 128 -1.92 8.75 8.50
N PRO A 129 -2.17 10.05 8.71
CA PRO A 129 -2.36 10.56 10.06
C PRO A 129 -3.66 10.00 10.67
N LYS A 130 -3.65 9.84 11.99
CA LYS A 130 -4.79 9.40 12.80
C LYS A 130 -4.83 10.14 14.12
N ILE A 131 -6.03 10.31 14.65
CA ILE A 131 -6.27 10.82 16.00
C ILE A 131 -6.55 9.61 16.87
N PHE A 132 -5.73 9.39 17.89
CA PHE A 132 -5.93 8.33 18.87
C PHE A 132 -6.56 8.94 20.11
N VAL A 133 -7.66 8.32 20.57
CA VAL A 133 -8.39 8.76 21.74
C VAL A 133 -8.40 7.62 22.75
N GLU A 134 -7.71 7.84 23.85
CA GLU A 134 -7.41 6.83 24.85
C GLU A 134 -7.84 7.29 26.24
N VAL A 135 -8.08 6.32 27.13
CA VAL A 135 -8.30 6.61 28.54
C VAL A 135 -6.95 6.90 29.18
N PRO A 136 -6.79 8.00 29.96
CA PRO A 136 -5.53 8.28 30.63
C PRO A 136 -5.13 7.15 31.57
N GLU A 137 -3.85 6.77 31.54
CA GLU A 137 -3.26 5.84 32.50
C GLU A 137 -2.33 6.59 33.46
N PRO A 138 -2.52 6.47 34.80
CA PRO A 138 -3.57 5.69 35.47
C PRO A 138 -4.97 6.34 35.36
N PHE A 139 -6.01 5.51 35.38
CA PHE A 139 -7.40 5.98 35.33
C PHE A 139 -7.77 6.81 36.57
N ASP A 140 -8.10 8.09 36.35
CA ASP A 140 -8.51 9.02 37.39
C ASP A 140 -10.02 8.99 37.60
N ARG A 141 -10.48 8.35 38.68
CA ARG A 141 -11.90 8.25 39.03
C ARG A 141 -12.56 9.61 39.29
N SER A 142 -11.78 10.65 39.63
CA SER A 142 -12.32 12.00 39.82
C SER A 142 -12.64 12.70 38.50
N ARG A 143 -12.07 12.22 37.39
CA ARG A 143 -12.31 12.71 36.03
C ARG A 143 -12.64 11.52 35.12
N PRO A 144 -13.81 10.89 35.30
CA PRO A 144 -14.20 9.68 34.57
C PRO A 144 -14.33 9.91 33.05
N ASP A 145 -14.38 11.17 32.62
CA ASP A 145 -14.52 11.61 31.24
C ASP A 145 -13.21 12.15 30.64
N ALA A 146 -12.11 12.16 31.40
CA ALA A 146 -10.82 12.58 30.86
C ALA A 146 -10.37 11.62 29.75
N VAL A 147 -9.87 12.18 28.66
CA VAL A 147 -9.28 11.46 27.53
C VAL A 147 -7.90 12.01 27.20
N ASN A 148 -7.04 11.15 26.67
CA ASN A 148 -5.81 11.56 26.00
C ASN A 148 -6.08 11.55 24.50
N ILE A 149 -6.00 12.72 23.86
CA ILE A 149 -6.12 12.86 22.41
C ILE A 149 -4.72 13.09 21.85
N THR A 150 -4.27 12.22 20.95
CA THR A 150 -2.93 12.32 20.35
C THR A 150 -2.98 12.16 18.85
N LEU A 151 -2.04 12.82 18.16
CA LEU A 151 -1.80 12.63 16.74
C LEU A 151 -0.80 11.48 16.55
N GLY A 152 -1.19 10.49 15.76
CA GLY A 152 -0.31 9.40 15.36
C GLY A 152 -0.46 9.04 13.89
N TRP A 153 0.04 7.87 13.53
CA TRP A 153 0.17 7.43 12.14
C TRP A 153 -0.23 5.97 12.00
N ASN A 154 -1.14 5.66 11.08
CA ASN A 154 -1.48 4.29 10.70
C ASN A 154 -0.96 3.98 9.31
N ARG A 155 -0.54 2.73 9.10
CA ARG A 155 -0.11 2.24 7.80
C ARG A 155 -1.25 2.34 6.77
N ILE A 156 -0.88 2.67 5.53
CA ILE A 156 -1.76 2.60 4.36
C ILE A 156 -1.58 1.22 3.72
N GLY A 157 -2.70 0.56 3.43
CA GLY A 157 -2.71 -0.76 2.82
C GLY A 157 -2.58 -1.92 3.82
N GLY A 158 -2.11 -3.07 3.32
CA GLY A 158 -2.03 -4.30 4.10
C GLY A 158 -0.76 -4.41 4.94
N HIS A 159 -0.43 -5.63 5.37
CA HIS A 159 0.81 -5.92 6.10
C HIS A 159 2.08 -5.47 5.34
N TYR A 160 2.01 -5.37 4.02
CA TYR A 160 3.14 -4.98 3.19
C TYR A 160 3.10 -3.55 2.66
N GLY A 161 1.99 -2.83 2.81
CA GLY A 161 1.79 -1.52 2.19
C GLY A 161 0.95 -1.60 0.92
N VAL A 162 1.37 -0.87 -0.12
CA VAL A 162 0.72 -0.83 -1.43
C VAL A 162 1.61 -1.50 -2.47
N LEU A 163 1.08 -2.49 -3.18
CA LEU A 163 1.79 -3.14 -4.28
C LEU A 163 1.63 -2.34 -5.55
N ILE A 164 2.75 -2.11 -6.23
CA ILE A 164 2.80 -1.48 -7.54
C ILE A 164 3.16 -2.53 -8.58
N GLU A 165 2.35 -2.58 -9.63
CA GLU A 165 2.62 -3.32 -10.86
C GLU A 165 2.94 -2.29 -11.96
N ALA A 166 4.19 -2.26 -12.40
CA ALA A 166 4.66 -1.37 -13.46
C ALA A 166 4.49 -2.04 -14.83
N LYS A 167 3.96 -1.29 -15.80
CA LYS A 167 3.80 -1.72 -17.19
C LYS A 167 4.13 -0.58 -18.14
N THR A 168 4.83 -0.86 -19.22
CA THR A 168 5.11 0.01 -20.36
C THR A 168 3.98 -0.04 -21.36
N GLU A 169 3.41 -1.23 -21.56
CA GLU A 169 2.22 -1.50 -22.37
C GLU A 169 1.33 -2.49 -21.61
N LEU A 170 0.01 -2.29 -21.62
CA LEU A 170 -0.86 -3.22 -20.92
C LEU A 170 -1.06 -4.50 -21.75
N PRO A 171 -0.86 -5.71 -21.18
CA PRO A 171 -1.14 -6.96 -21.88
C PRO A 171 -2.64 -7.11 -22.10
N THR A 172 -3.09 -8.25 -22.63
CA THR A 172 -4.53 -8.42 -22.81
C THR A 172 -5.24 -8.30 -21.46
N ARG A 173 -6.47 -7.75 -21.49
CA ARG A 173 -7.32 -7.60 -20.31
C ARG A 173 -7.36 -8.87 -19.44
N GLY A 174 -7.47 -10.03 -20.08
CA GLY A 174 -7.57 -11.32 -19.39
C GLY A 174 -6.28 -11.70 -18.66
N GLU A 175 -5.13 -11.43 -19.26
CA GLU A 175 -3.82 -11.70 -18.67
C GLU A 175 -3.56 -10.82 -17.46
N LEU A 176 -3.76 -9.50 -17.59
CA LEU A 176 -3.53 -8.54 -16.50
C LEU A 176 -4.41 -8.85 -15.28
N ILE A 177 -5.71 -9.07 -15.49
CA ILE A 177 -6.63 -9.37 -14.38
C ILE A 177 -6.28 -10.70 -13.71
N ARG A 178 -5.88 -11.72 -14.49
CA ARG A 178 -5.46 -13.02 -13.94
C ARG A 178 -4.22 -12.87 -13.07
N GLN A 179 -3.22 -12.11 -13.52
CA GLN A 179 -2.00 -11.85 -12.78
C GLN A 179 -2.29 -11.10 -11.46
N LEU A 180 -3.06 -10.00 -11.53
CA LEU A 180 -3.39 -9.20 -10.34
C LEU A 180 -4.21 -10.00 -9.32
N ARG A 181 -5.16 -10.83 -9.77
CA ARG A 181 -5.91 -11.72 -8.86
C ARG A 181 -5.01 -12.75 -8.20
N HIS A 182 -4.04 -13.27 -8.93
CA HIS A 182 -3.05 -14.21 -8.38
C HIS A 182 -2.24 -13.56 -7.25
N TYR A 183 -1.70 -12.36 -7.48
CA TYR A 183 -0.99 -11.60 -6.42
C TYR A 183 -1.90 -11.24 -5.25
N GLY A 184 -3.15 -10.86 -5.54
CA GLY A 184 -4.14 -10.54 -4.52
C GLY A 184 -4.44 -11.68 -3.55
N THR A 185 -4.23 -12.95 -3.94
CA THR A 185 -4.43 -14.08 -3.02
C THR A 185 -3.41 -14.09 -1.87
N VAL A 186 -2.19 -13.60 -2.11
CA VAL A 186 -1.08 -13.63 -1.15
C VAL A 186 -0.83 -12.27 -0.49
N PHE A 187 -0.87 -11.19 -1.29
CA PHE A 187 -0.48 -9.86 -0.80
C PHE A 187 -1.45 -9.30 0.26
N GLY A 188 -2.76 -9.58 0.12
CA GLY A 188 -3.79 -9.16 1.08
C GLY A 188 -3.96 -7.65 1.25
N GLY A 189 -3.39 -6.84 0.37
CA GLY A 189 -3.43 -5.37 0.40
C GLY A 189 -3.85 -4.75 -0.94
N PRO A 190 -3.88 -3.41 -1.01
CA PRO A 190 -4.25 -2.70 -2.23
C PRO A 190 -3.14 -2.81 -3.29
N MET A 191 -3.56 -2.94 -4.55
CA MET A 191 -2.67 -3.01 -5.71
C MET A 191 -2.95 -1.82 -6.64
N VAL A 192 -1.89 -1.25 -7.21
CA VAL A 192 -1.95 -0.14 -8.16
C VAL A 192 -1.18 -0.54 -9.42
N VAL A 193 -1.82 -0.44 -10.57
CA VAL A 193 -1.13 -0.55 -11.86
C VAL A 193 -0.62 0.83 -12.27
N VAL A 194 0.66 0.94 -12.60
CA VAL A 194 1.28 2.18 -13.10
C VAL A 194 1.75 1.94 -14.53
N SER A 195 1.27 2.76 -15.47
CA SER A 195 1.62 2.60 -16.88
C SER A 195 1.46 3.89 -17.68
N PRO A 196 2.26 4.13 -18.74
CA PRO A 196 1.97 5.21 -19.67
C PRO A 196 0.80 4.88 -20.61
N ASP A 197 0.50 3.59 -20.82
CA ASP A 197 -0.66 3.09 -21.55
C ASP A 197 -1.88 3.02 -20.63
N ASP A 198 -2.91 3.81 -20.92
CA ASP A 198 -4.14 3.92 -20.13
C ASP A 198 -5.33 3.21 -20.78
N SER A 199 -5.11 2.38 -21.81
CA SER A 199 -6.15 1.72 -22.61
C SER A 199 -7.19 0.96 -21.77
N TYR A 200 -6.79 0.41 -20.62
CA TYR A 200 -7.68 -0.31 -19.70
C TYR A 200 -7.95 0.39 -18.36
N ALA A 201 -7.51 1.63 -18.16
CA ALA A 201 -7.61 2.33 -16.88
C ALA A 201 -9.05 2.36 -16.32
N LYS A 202 -10.04 2.71 -17.16
CA LYS A 202 -11.47 2.75 -16.76
C LYS A 202 -11.99 1.39 -16.30
N LEU A 203 -11.57 0.33 -16.99
CA LEU A 203 -12.00 -1.03 -16.69
C LEU A 203 -11.36 -1.54 -15.40
N LEU A 204 -10.06 -1.31 -15.20
CA LEU A 204 -9.36 -1.68 -13.97
C LEU A 204 -10.03 -1.03 -12.77
N ASN A 205 -10.32 0.28 -12.86
CA ASN A 205 -11.05 1.00 -11.82
C ASN A 205 -12.44 0.40 -11.54
N ALA A 206 -13.17 -0.02 -12.56
CA ALA A 206 -14.47 -0.70 -12.40
C ALA A 206 -14.39 -2.07 -11.71
N GLN A 207 -13.19 -2.70 -11.68
CA GLN A 207 -12.92 -3.94 -10.95
C GLN A 207 -12.30 -3.68 -9.57
N GLY A 208 -12.23 -2.42 -9.13
CA GLY A 208 -11.60 -2.04 -7.86
C GLY A 208 -10.07 -2.05 -7.88
N ILE A 209 -9.46 -2.21 -9.06
CA ILE A 209 -8.00 -2.11 -9.24
C ILE A 209 -7.68 -0.65 -9.53
N ARG A 210 -6.81 -0.04 -8.72
CA ARG A 210 -6.39 1.34 -8.92
C ARG A 210 -5.41 1.42 -10.10
N PHE A 211 -5.51 2.48 -10.89
CA PHE A 211 -4.61 2.75 -12.02
C PHE A 211 -4.05 4.17 -11.93
N VAL A 212 -2.75 4.33 -12.19
CA VAL A 212 -2.09 5.63 -12.27
C VAL A 212 -1.31 5.72 -13.58
N GLN A 213 -1.63 6.73 -14.39
CA GLN A 213 -0.86 7.00 -15.59
C GLN A 213 0.47 7.69 -15.26
N CYS A 214 1.57 7.17 -15.80
CA CYS A 214 2.88 7.81 -15.77
C CYS A 214 3.23 8.42 -17.15
N PRO A 215 4.23 9.34 -17.22
CA PRO A 215 4.71 9.85 -18.50
C PRO A 215 5.28 8.72 -19.38
N ARG A 216 5.16 8.87 -20.70
CA ARG A 216 5.93 8.02 -21.63
C ARG A 216 7.40 8.35 -21.50
N VAL A 217 8.21 7.34 -21.26
CA VAL A 217 9.66 7.47 -21.27
C VAL A 217 10.11 7.56 -22.73
N PRO A 218 10.93 8.55 -23.12
CA PRO A 218 11.49 8.62 -24.47
C PRO A 218 12.29 7.34 -24.76
N ALA A 219 12.04 6.74 -25.91
CA ALA A 219 12.79 5.58 -26.40
C ALA A 219 14.26 5.93 -26.71
#